data_AF-A0A085ZS45-F1
#
_entry.id   AF-A0A085ZS45-F1
#
_cell.length_a   1.000
_cell.length_b   1.000
_cell.length_c   1.000
_cell.angle_alpha   90.00
_cell.angle_beta   90.00
_cell.angle_gamma   90.00
#
_symmetry.space_group_name_H-M   'P 1'
#
loop_
_entity.id
_entity.type
_entity.pdbx_description
1 polymer ?
#
loop_
_entity_poly.entity_id
_entity_poly.type
_entity_poly.pdbx_seq_one_letter_code
_entity_poly.pdbx_strand_id
1 'polypeptide(L)'
;MKRYLILLLLTFQFLFSQEIVVKGNVLNSGKFNDRVVYIVKNDTINKQKKHNNSLYANWKKNTKFENQKEASYQEVTKSDLILDQLLKNKNYRTYSDSLGNFEIKAKLSDSLFFESYWHTTEKYLVADLVKKKKINIKLKLEPCEVWPSHPEKPTKLYVFIGKKIKIWESPSSYCNVGTLNSRVLSKYLVVENIYGDFKKDTIQFTTYPTHSSPIQQNYSPFKTSFTEYDYCLLYVLEYKGELIQTGYVFDDVYMTKEGKWASPLKPKGLYNTISADLFKPKKINFITPIEFEFEDVFFKQIKENFPEDYTKISDGKITVEYGYYVEDLFEIRKSGLLKQYDYLINNNK
;
A
#
# COMPACT_ATOMS: atom_id res chain seq x y z
N MET A 1 -52.34 14.89 33.68
CA MET A 1 -50.94 15.17 33.23
C MET A 1 -50.27 14.01 32.50
N LYS A 2 -50.19 12.78 33.03
CA LYS A 2 -49.48 11.65 32.36
C LYS A 2 -49.97 11.32 30.92
N ARG A 3 -51.28 11.37 30.64
CA ARG A 3 -51.83 11.12 29.30
C ARG A 3 -51.42 12.16 28.24
N TYR A 4 -51.32 13.44 28.63
CA TYR A 4 -50.88 14.51 27.73
C TYR A 4 -49.36 14.46 27.48
N LEU A 5 -48.57 14.03 28.46
CA LEU A 5 -47.13 13.82 28.28
C LEU A 5 -46.83 12.69 27.29
N ILE A 6 -47.58 11.58 27.35
CA ILE A 6 -47.46 10.47 26.41
C ILE A 6 -47.86 10.90 24.99
N LEU A 7 -48.95 11.66 24.85
CA LEU A 7 -49.37 12.19 23.55
C LEU A 7 -48.32 13.14 22.95
N LEU A 8 -47.77 14.04 23.78
CA LEU A 8 -46.71 14.97 23.37
C LEU A 8 -45.44 14.22 22.93
N LEU A 9 -45.00 13.23 23.70
CA LEU A 9 -43.84 12.38 23.36
C LEU A 9 -44.07 11.60 22.06
N LEU A 10 -45.26 11.05 21.85
CA LEU A 10 -45.62 10.36 20.61
C LEU A 10 -45.61 11.32 19.41
N THR A 11 -46.20 12.51 19.53
CA THR A 11 -46.18 13.51 18.44
C THR A 11 -44.77 13.99 18.11
N PHE A 12 -43.90 14.12 19.12
CA PHE A 12 -42.49 14.45 18.92
C PHE A 12 -41.80 13.32 18.13
N GLN A 13 -41.98 12.06 18.52
CA GLN A 13 -41.38 10.92 17.81
C GLN A 13 -41.82 10.79 16.35
N PHE A 14 -43.09 11.10 16.03
CA PHE A 14 -43.58 11.07 14.65
C PHE A 14 -42.91 12.13 13.76
N LEU A 15 -42.68 13.35 14.27
CA LEU A 15 -42.03 14.42 13.52
C LEU A 15 -40.54 14.12 13.22
N PHE A 16 -39.84 13.45 14.14
CA PHE A 16 -38.43 13.06 13.93
C PHE A 16 -38.26 11.82 13.04
N SER A 17 -39.32 11.08 12.74
CA SER A 17 -39.25 9.88 11.90
C SER A 17 -39.58 10.13 10.42
N GLN A 18 -40.08 11.30 10.04
CA GLN A 18 -40.36 11.62 8.65
C GLN A 18 -39.05 11.88 7.87
N GLU A 19 -38.92 11.22 6.73
CA GLU A 19 -37.85 11.53 5.77
C GLU A 19 -38.23 12.75 4.95
N ILE A 20 -37.26 13.64 4.79
CA ILE A 20 -37.37 14.83 3.94
C ILE A 20 -36.35 14.75 2.82
N VAL A 21 -36.62 15.48 1.73
CA VAL A 21 -35.70 15.59 0.61
C VAL A 21 -34.78 16.79 0.84
N VAL A 22 -33.49 16.52 1.03
CA VAL A 22 -32.46 17.54 1.15
C VAL A 22 -31.85 17.77 -0.22
N LYS A 23 -31.91 19.02 -0.71
CA LYS A 23 -31.33 19.43 -2.00
C LYS A 23 -30.36 20.58 -1.81
N GLY A 24 -29.28 20.59 -2.58
CA GLY A 24 -28.30 21.66 -2.52
C GLY A 24 -27.28 21.57 -3.62
N ASN A 25 -26.27 22.43 -3.50
CA ASN A 25 -25.09 22.41 -4.35
C ASN A 25 -23.86 22.11 -3.49
N VAL A 26 -22.99 21.24 -3.97
CA VAL A 26 -21.71 20.91 -3.35
C VAL A 26 -20.62 20.83 -4.42
N LEU A 27 -19.50 21.48 -4.14
CA LEU A 27 -18.37 21.55 -5.06
C LEU A 27 -17.06 21.28 -4.32
N ASN A 28 -16.11 20.72 -5.04
CA ASN A 28 -14.73 20.60 -4.61
C ASN A 28 -13.97 21.92 -4.83
N SER A 29 -12.85 22.09 -4.14
CA SER A 29 -11.99 23.28 -4.27
C SER A 29 -10.66 22.94 -4.92
N GLY A 30 -9.96 23.97 -5.42
CA GLY A 30 -8.63 23.82 -5.97
C GLY A 30 -8.57 23.03 -7.29
N LYS A 31 -7.44 22.35 -7.51
CA LYS A 31 -7.07 21.69 -8.77
C LYS A 31 -7.95 20.49 -9.14
N PHE A 32 -8.71 19.95 -8.19
CA PHE A 32 -9.55 18.76 -8.35
C PHE A 32 -11.03 19.07 -8.15
N ASN A 33 -11.45 20.28 -8.56
CA ASN A 33 -12.82 20.76 -8.41
C ASN A 33 -13.83 20.03 -9.31
N ASP A 34 -13.36 19.31 -10.32
CA ASP A 34 -14.12 18.52 -11.29
C ASP A 34 -14.56 17.15 -10.75
N ARG A 35 -14.04 16.74 -9.60
CA ARG A 35 -14.34 15.43 -9.00
C ARG A 35 -15.75 15.40 -8.43
N VAL A 36 -16.37 14.23 -8.52
CA VAL A 36 -17.69 13.95 -7.95
C VAL A 36 -17.61 14.02 -6.42
N VAL A 37 -18.62 14.64 -5.80
CA VAL A 37 -18.81 14.60 -4.35
C VAL A 37 -19.85 13.55 -4.02
N TYR A 38 -19.51 12.65 -3.11
CA TYR A 38 -20.42 11.66 -2.56
C TYR A 38 -21.09 12.20 -1.31
N ILE A 39 -22.39 11.98 -1.19
CA ILE A 39 -23.19 12.37 -0.04
C ILE A 39 -23.65 11.08 0.64
N VAL A 40 -23.15 10.83 1.85
CA VAL A 40 -23.38 9.60 2.61
C VAL A 40 -24.25 9.89 3.84
N LYS A 41 -25.29 9.09 4.02
CA LYS A 41 -26.20 9.17 5.16
C LYS A 41 -25.64 8.37 6.34
N ASN A 42 -25.62 9.01 7.52
CA ASN A 42 -25.38 8.37 8.82
C ASN A 42 -24.10 7.55 8.97
N ASP A 43 -22.94 7.98 8.45
CA ASP A 43 -21.62 7.35 8.68
C ASP A 43 -21.57 5.81 8.49
N THR A 44 -22.61 5.22 7.91
CA THR A 44 -22.89 3.78 8.03
C THR A 44 -21.92 3.04 7.15
N ILE A 45 -21.70 3.58 5.95
CA ILE A 45 -20.70 3.11 5.00
C ILE A 45 -19.28 3.19 5.58
N ASN A 46 -18.95 4.27 6.29
CA ASN A 46 -17.60 4.42 6.87
C ASN A 46 -17.37 3.50 8.06
N LYS A 47 -18.38 3.30 8.92
CA LYS A 47 -18.35 2.28 9.97
C LYS A 47 -18.18 0.88 9.38
N GLN A 48 -18.89 0.57 8.30
CA GLN A 48 -18.73 -0.70 7.59
C GLN A 48 -17.32 -0.86 7.00
N LYS A 49 -16.78 0.17 6.32
CA LYS A 49 -15.39 0.17 5.83
C LYS A 49 -14.39 -0.11 6.96
N LYS A 50 -14.55 0.57 8.11
CA LYS A 50 -13.68 0.38 9.28
C LYS A 50 -13.79 -1.05 9.84
N HIS A 51 -14.99 -1.62 9.88
CA HIS A 51 -15.21 -3.00 10.28
C HIS A 51 -14.54 -3.99 9.32
N ASN A 52 -14.73 -3.83 8.01
CA ASN A 52 -14.09 -4.67 6.99
C ASN A 52 -12.56 -4.60 7.09
N ASN A 53 -11.99 -3.41 7.24
CA ASN A 53 -10.54 -3.23 7.43
C ASN A 53 -10.04 -3.96 8.68
N SER A 54 -10.81 -3.91 9.77
CA SER A 54 -10.49 -4.64 11.01
C SER A 54 -10.57 -6.15 10.84
N LEU A 55 -11.59 -6.66 10.14
CA LEU A 55 -11.72 -8.09 9.84
C LEU A 55 -10.56 -8.57 8.98
N TYR A 56 -10.25 -7.84 7.92
CA TYR A 56 -9.13 -8.16 7.03
C TYR A 56 -7.79 -8.14 7.77
N ALA A 57 -7.53 -7.12 8.59
CA ALA A 57 -6.32 -7.05 9.41
C ALA A 57 -6.24 -8.22 10.42
N ASN A 58 -7.36 -8.60 11.02
CA ASN A 58 -7.42 -9.73 11.97
C ASN A 58 -7.18 -11.06 11.27
N TRP A 59 -7.85 -11.30 10.13
CA TRP A 59 -7.62 -12.46 9.28
C TRP A 59 -6.15 -12.56 8.91
N LYS A 60 -5.59 -11.52 8.28
CA LYS A 60 -4.19 -11.48 7.85
C LYS A 60 -3.19 -11.72 8.99
N LYS A 61 -3.52 -11.34 10.22
CA LYS A 61 -2.68 -11.58 11.41
C LYS A 61 -2.72 -13.03 11.89
N ASN A 62 -3.87 -13.70 11.76
CA ASN A 62 -4.09 -15.03 12.33
C ASN A 62 -3.93 -16.16 11.31
N THR A 63 -3.93 -15.84 10.02
CA THR A 63 -3.81 -16.83 8.95
C THR A 63 -2.41 -16.82 8.37
N LYS A 64 -1.77 -18.00 8.34
CA LYS A 64 -0.45 -18.16 7.72
C LYS A 64 -0.52 -18.22 6.18
N PHE A 65 -1.68 -18.60 5.64
CA PHE A 65 -1.92 -18.77 4.20
C PHE A 65 -3.26 -18.16 3.80
N GLU A 66 -3.37 -17.70 2.55
CA GLU A 66 -4.65 -17.21 2.03
C GLU A 66 -5.57 -18.38 1.68
N ASN A 67 -6.30 -18.90 2.67
CA ASN A 67 -7.25 -19.99 2.46
C ASN A 67 -8.68 -19.47 2.34
N GLN A 68 -9.23 -19.49 1.13
CA GLN A 68 -10.57 -18.97 0.84
C GLN A 68 -11.71 -19.77 1.50
N LYS A 69 -11.43 -20.99 1.98
CA LYS A 69 -12.39 -21.85 2.68
C LYS A 69 -12.42 -21.59 4.19
N GLU A 70 -11.51 -20.79 4.71
CA GLU A 70 -11.46 -20.46 6.13
C GLU A 70 -12.64 -19.56 6.53
N ALA A 71 -13.27 -19.84 7.68
CA ALA A 71 -14.44 -19.11 8.15
C ALA A 71 -14.17 -17.60 8.31
N SER A 72 -12.96 -17.24 8.75
CA SER A 72 -12.49 -15.86 8.90
C SER A 72 -12.41 -15.12 7.55
N TYR A 73 -11.91 -15.77 6.50
CA TYR A 73 -11.89 -15.22 5.14
C TYR A 73 -13.31 -15.07 4.56
N GLN A 74 -14.18 -16.05 4.82
CA GLN A 74 -15.57 -15.99 4.41
C GLN A 74 -16.32 -14.83 5.09
N GLU A 75 -15.99 -14.53 6.35
CA GLU A 75 -16.53 -13.38 7.07
C GLU A 75 -16.09 -12.05 6.42
N VAL A 76 -14.81 -11.90 6.07
CA VAL A 76 -14.31 -10.73 5.31
C VAL A 76 -15.08 -10.58 4.01
N THR A 77 -15.17 -11.66 3.23
CA THR A 77 -15.86 -11.67 1.93
C THR A 77 -17.33 -11.28 2.06
N LYS A 78 -18.04 -11.82 3.06
CA LYS A 78 -19.44 -11.48 3.34
C LYS A 78 -19.58 -10.01 3.73
N SER A 79 -18.66 -9.49 4.54
CA SER A 79 -18.65 -8.10 4.97
C SER A 79 -18.38 -7.12 3.81
N ASP A 80 -17.55 -7.51 2.84
CA ASP A 80 -17.31 -6.76 1.61
C ASP A 80 -18.54 -6.73 0.69
N LEU A 81 -19.27 -7.84 0.57
CA LEU A 81 -20.54 -7.87 -0.16
C LEU A 81 -21.59 -6.92 0.46
N ILE A 82 -21.67 -6.85 1.80
CA ILE A 82 -22.54 -5.89 2.49
C ILE A 82 -22.15 -4.45 2.15
N LEU A 83 -20.84 -4.14 2.16
CA LEU A 83 -20.35 -2.81 1.81
C LEU A 83 -20.70 -2.43 0.37
N ASP A 84 -20.53 -3.35 -0.58
CA ASP A 84 -20.90 -3.12 -2.00
C ASP A 84 -22.40 -2.82 -2.16
N GLN A 85 -23.25 -3.58 -1.45
CA GLN A 85 -24.70 -3.33 -1.44
C GLN A 85 -25.03 -1.93 -0.87
N LEU A 86 -24.39 -1.52 0.23
CA LEU A 86 -24.58 -0.19 0.82
C LEU A 86 -24.13 0.93 -0.12
N LEU A 87 -23.01 0.75 -0.82
CA LEU A 87 -22.46 1.73 -1.76
C LEU A 87 -23.35 1.97 -2.99
N LYS A 88 -24.14 0.96 -3.38
CA LYS A 88 -25.12 1.00 -4.48
C LYS A 88 -26.50 1.48 -4.03
N ASN A 89 -26.78 1.50 -2.73
CA ASN A 89 -28.10 1.83 -2.20
C ASN A 89 -28.30 3.34 -2.08
N LYS A 90 -29.22 3.88 -2.90
CA LYS A 90 -29.58 5.30 -2.93
C LYS A 90 -30.15 5.84 -1.61
N ASN A 91 -30.62 4.98 -0.72
CA ASN A 91 -31.09 5.40 0.60
C ASN A 91 -29.93 5.82 1.52
N TYR A 92 -28.71 5.34 1.26
CA TYR A 92 -27.54 5.61 2.08
C TYR A 92 -26.49 6.47 1.39
N ARG A 93 -26.50 6.54 0.06
CA ARG A 93 -25.51 7.29 -0.72
C ARG A 93 -26.10 7.87 -1.99
N THR A 94 -25.75 9.11 -2.28
CA THR A 94 -25.93 9.74 -3.59
C THR A 94 -24.64 10.45 -3.99
N TYR A 95 -24.65 11.11 -5.15
CA TYR A 95 -23.54 11.90 -5.64
C TYR A 95 -24.01 13.18 -6.31
N SER A 96 -23.12 14.17 -6.39
CA SER A 96 -23.37 15.42 -7.09
C SER A 96 -23.34 15.25 -8.61
N ASP A 97 -24.19 15.98 -9.33
CA ASP A 97 -24.10 16.09 -10.79
C ASP A 97 -22.89 16.92 -11.25
N SER A 98 -22.72 17.13 -12.55
CA SER A 98 -21.63 17.93 -13.13
C SER A 98 -21.67 19.42 -12.76
N LEU A 99 -22.81 19.92 -12.28
CA LEU A 99 -22.99 21.28 -11.79
C LEU A 99 -22.87 21.36 -10.26
N GLY A 100 -22.64 20.24 -9.58
CA GLY A 100 -22.55 20.13 -8.13
C GLY A 100 -23.88 19.92 -7.42
N ASN A 101 -25.01 19.81 -8.13
CA ASN A 101 -26.30 19.63 -7.47
C ASN A 101 -26.45 18.22 -6.91
N PHE A 102 -27.09 18.11 -5.75
CA PHE A 102 -27.39 16.83 -5.14
C PHE A 102 -28.81 16.78 -4.55
N GLU A 103 -29.33 15.57 -4.42
CA GLU A 103 -30.61 15.28 -3.77
C GLU A 103 -30.54 13.97 -3.00
N ILE A 104 -30.93 13.98 -1.72
CA ILE A 104 -30.98 12.79 -0.87
C ILE A 104 -32.16 12.83 0.11
N LYS A 105 -32.78 11.67 0.37
CA LYS A 105 -33.81 11.50 1.40
C LYS A 105 -33.18 11.16 2.74
N ALA A 106 -33.49 11.94 3.78
CA ALA A 106 -32.96 11.75 5.13
C ALA A 106 -33.90 12.29 6.20
N LYS A 107 -33.79 11.78 7.43
CA LYS A 107 -34.52 12.29 8.60
C LYS A 107 -33.80 13.50 9.18
N LEU A 108 -34.52 14.35 9.92
CA LEU A 108 -33.91 15.50 10.60
C LEU A 108 -32.80 15.12 11.58
N SER A 109 -32.90 13.95 12.19
CA SER A 109 -31.90 13.38 13.10
C SER A 109 -30.67 12.79 12.39
N ASP A 110 -30.73 12.60 11.07
CA ASP A 110 -29.62 12.02 10.32
C ASP A 110 -28.48 13.02 10.15
N SER A 111 -27.27 12.49 9.96
CA SER A 111 -26.10 13.27 9.52
C SER A 111 -25.79 12.97 8.06
N LEU A 112 -25.44 14.01 7.29
CA LEU A 112 -24.90 13.88 5.93
C LEU A 112 -23.40 14.16 5.94
N PHE A 113 -22.64 13.26 5.33
CA PHE A 113 -21.21 13.36 5.11
C PHE A 113 -20.97 13.66 3.64
N PHE A 114 -20.19 14.69 3.36
CA PHE A 114 -19.82 15.13 2.03
C PHE A 114 -18.36 14.75 1.82
N GLU A 115 -18.15 13.75 0.98
CA GLU A 115 -16.86 13.08 0.78
C GLU A 115 -16.43 13.22 -0.67
N SER A 116 -15.19 13.61 -0.90
CA SER A 116 -14.58 13.53 -2.22
C SER A 116 -13.11 13.19 -2.10
N TYR A 117 -12.53 12.70 -3.19
CA TYR A 117 -11.14 12.31 -3.19
C TYR A 117 -10.23 13.54 -3.02
N TRP A 118 -9.20 13.42 -2.18
CA TRP A 118 -8.29 14.49 -1.76
C TRP A 118 -8.93 15.68 -1.01
N HIS A 119 -10.17 15.55 -0.54
CA HIS A 119 -10.86 16.64 0.14
C HIS A 119 -11.26 16.24 1.55
N THR A 120 -11.14 17.20 2.47
CA THR A 120 -11.57 17.01 3.85
C THR A 120 -13.07 16.76 3.87
N THR A 121 -13.47 15.65 4.49
CA THR A 121 -14.87 15.29 4.64
C THR A 121 -15.58 16.29 5.54
N GLU A 122 -16.69 16.85 5.04
CA GLU A 122 -17.52 17.77 5.80
C GLU A 122 -18.77 17.04 6.32
N LYS A 123 -19.17 17.31 7.56
CA LYS A 123 -20.32 16.66 8.22
C LYS A 123 -21.34 17.69 8.67
N TYR A 124 -22.61 17.43 8.36
CA TYR A 124 -23.72 18.28 8.78
C TYR A 124 -24.89 17.46 9.30
N LEU A 125 -25.57 17.96 10.33
CA LEU A 125 -26.87 17.45 10.74
C LEU A 125 -27.93 17.92 9.73
N VAL A 126 -28.85 17.04 9.34
CA VAL A 126 -29.92 17.38 8.38
C VAL A 126 -30.79 18.52 8.92
N ALA A 127 -31.12 18.50 10.21
CA ALA A 127 -31.86 19.56 10.87
C ALA A 127 -31.22 20.95 10.72
N ASP A 128 -29.89 21.04 10.59
CA ASP A 128 -29.21 22.32 10.42
C ASP A 128 -29.10 22.73 8.94
N LEU A 129 -28.95 21.76 8.03
CA LEU A 129 -28.98 22.01 6.60
C LEU A 129 -30.31 22.60 6.14
N VAL A 130 -31.42 22.06 6.64
CA VAL A 130 -32.76 22.46 6.17
C VAL A 130 -33.21 23.82 6.69
N LYS A 131 -32.55 24.35 7.73
CA LYS A 131 -32.73 25.73 8.19
C LYS A 131 -32.11 26.75 7.23
N LYS A 132 -31.21 26.33 6.34
CA LYS A 132 -30.55 27.23 5.39
C LYS A 132 -31.49 27.54 4.23
N LYS A 133 -31.59 28.83 3.86
CA LYS A 133 -32.33 29.26 2.66
C LYS A 133 -31.79 28.62 1.38
N LYS A 134 -30.47 28.37 1.33
CA LYS A 134 -29.79 27.67 0.23
C LYS A 134 -28.62 26.87 0.81
N ILE A 135 -28.53 25.60 0.43
CA ILE A 135 -27.41 24.73 0.82
C ILE A 135 -26.35 24.81 -0.28
N ASN A 136 -25.23 25.47 0.02
CA ASN A 136 -24.02 25.48 -0.81
C ASN A 136 -22.84 25.04 0.06
N ILE A 137 -22.20 23.95 -0.30
CA ILE A 137 -21.07 23.38 0.44
C ILE A 137 -19.85 23.39 -0.48
N LYS A 138 -18.69 23.77 0.06
CA LYS A 138 -17.43 23.74 -0.67
C LYS A 138 -16.42 22.91 0.12
N LEU A 139 -16.07 21.73 -0.37
CA LEU A 139 -15.09 20.88 0.28
C LEU A 139 -13.70 21.46 0.11
N LYS A 140 -12.91 21.45 1.19
CA LYS A 140 -11.53 21.96 1.20
C LYS A 140 -10.59 20.84 0.76
N LEU A 141 -9.65 21.18 -0.12
CA LEU A 141 -8.58 20.27 -0.49
C LEU A 141 -7.76 19.94 0.78
N GLU A 142 -7.49 18.66 1.01
CA GLU A 142 -6.60 18.23 2.07
C GLU A 142 -5.19 18.79 1.82
N PRO A 143 -4.46 19.24 2.86
CA PRO A 143 -3.06 19.55 2.71
C PRO A 143 -2.33 18.34 2.12
N CYS A 144 -1.69 18.54 0.97
CA CYS A 144 -0.92 17.52 0.29
C CYS A 144 0.45 18.08 -0.09
N GLU A 145 1.48 17.25 -0.04
CA GLU A 145 2.82 17.59 -0.51
C GLU A 145 2.82 17.63 -2.05
N VAL A 146 3.74 18.38 -2.64
CA VAL A 146 3.99 18.29 -4.08
C VAL A 146 5.05 17.22 -4.27
N TRP A 147 4.78 16.24 -5.13
CA TRP A 147 5.74 15.21 -5.49
C TRP A 147 7.00 15.89 -6.04
N PRO A 148 8.19 15.65 -5.45
CA PRO A 148 9.39 16.30 -5.93
C PRO A 148 9.71 15.80 -7.34
N SER A 149 9.87 16.76 -8.24
CA SER A 149 10.34 16.50 -9.61
C SER A 149 11.83 16.70 -9.63
N HIS A 150 12.56 15.68 -10.06
CA HIS A 150 14.00 15.73 -10.32
C HIS A 150 14.22 15.74 -11.83
N PRO A 151 14.13 16.91 -12.50
CA PRO A 151 14.42 17.01 -13.93
C PRO A 151 15.92 16.80 -14.21
N GLU A 152 16.78 17.00 -13.21
CA GLU A 152 18.20 16.68 -13.31
C GLU A 152 18.48 15.18 -13.31
N LYS A 153 19.63 14.81 -13.90
CA LYS A 153 20.20 13.47 -13.74
C LYS A 153 20.81 13.31 -12.34
N PRO A 154 20.76 12.11 -11.74
CA PRO A 154 21.48 11.84 -10.52
C PRO A 154 22.99 11.99 -10.74
N THR A 155 23.69 12.36 -9.68
CA THR A 155 25.12 12.68 -9.69
C THR A 155 25.97 11.56 -9.11
N LYS A 156 25.39 10.70 -8.26
CA LYS A 156 26.05 9.55 -7.65
C LYS A 156 25.08 8.39 -7.46
N LEU A 157 25.65 7.19 -7.41
CA LEU A 157 24.98 5.96 -7.04
C LEU A 157 25.74 5.38 -5.84
N TYR A 158 25.01 5.04 -4.78
CA TYR A 158 25.49 4.30 -3.63
C TYR A 158 24.84 2.92 -3.66
N VAL A 159 25.67 1.88 -3.56
CA VAL A 159 25.21 0.50 -3.39
C VAL A 159 25.81 -0.04 -2.11
N PHE A 160 24.97 -0.50 -1.20
CA PHE A 160 25.42 -0.93 0.11
C PHE A 160 24.49 -1.97 0.70
N ILE A 161 25.04 -2.78 1.59
CA ILE A 161 24.25 -3.64 2.47
C ILE A 161 23.79 -2.78 3.63
N GLY A 162 22.48 -2.57 3.72
CA GLY A 162 21.85 -1.78 4.76
C GLY A 162 21.18 -2.67 5.80
N LYS A 163 21.39 -2.37 7.09
CA LYS A 163 20.56 -2.87 8.18
C LYS A 163 19.48 -1.85 8.54
N LYS A 164 18.22 -2.26 8.51
CA LYS A 164 17.07 -1.39 8.84
C LYS A 164 17.20 -0.85 10.27
N ILE A 165 17.11 0.47 10.42
CA ILE A 165 16.99 1.14 11.71
C ILE A 165 15.55 1.57 11.92
N LYS A 166 15.00 2.33 10.96
CA LYS A 166 13.65 2.90 11.09
C LYS A 166 13.06 3.25 9.74
N ILE A 167 11.75 3.06 9.63
CA ILE A 167 10.94 3.44 8.47
C ILE A 167 9.86 4.42 8.96
N TRP A 168 9.63 5.46 8.17
CA TRP A 168 8.50 6.36 8.34
C TRP A 168 7.71 6.40 7.04
N GLU A 169 6.45 5.99 7.11
CA GLU A 169 5.52 6.06 5.99
C GLU A 169 4.66 7.33 6.15
N SER A 170 4.72 8.21 5.16
CA SER A 170 3.83 9.37 5.12
C SER A 170 2.53 8.99 4.43
N PRO A 171 1.37 9.43 4.95
CA PRO A 171 0.09 9.19 4.29
C PRO A 171 0.12 9.73 2.86
N SER A 172 -0.48 8.99 1.92
CA SER A 172 -0.55 9.36 0.51
C SER A 172 -1.35 10.64 0.34
N SER A 173 -0.67 11.78 0.22
CA SER A 173 -1.31 13.05 -0.08
C SER A 173 -0.36 13.85 -0.96
N TYR A 174 -0.26 13.48 -2.24
CA TYR A 174 0.43 14.29 -3.24
C TYR A 174 -0.57 14.96 -4.17
N CYS A 175 -0.47 16.29 -4.32
CA CYS A 175 -1.46 17.08 -5.08
C CYS A 175 -1.27 17.04 -6.61
N ASN A 176 -0.19 16.45 -7.10
CA ASN A 176 0.26 16.58 -8.50
C ASN A 176 0.47 15.24 -9.23
N VAL A 177 0.28 14.11 -8.57
CA VAL A 177 0.32 12.78 -9.18
C VAL A 177 -1.03 12.08 -8.99
N GLY A 178 -1.36 11.12 -9.85
CA GLY A 178 -2.60 10.34 -9.70
C GLY A 178 -2.68 9.63 -8.34
N THR A 179 -3.87 9.09 -8.00
CA THR A 179 -4.06 8.11 -6.92
C THR A 179 -2.96 7.07 -6.98
N LEU A 180 -1.88 7.21 -6.21
CA LEU A 180 -0.86 6.19 -5.91
C LEU A 180 0.33 6.86 -5.18
N ASN A 181 0.76 6.20 -4.10
CA ASN A 181 2.10 6.19 -3.51
C ASN A 181 2.35 7.04 -2.26
N SER A 182 2.49 6.36 -1.12
CA SER A 182 3.07 6.90 0.10
C SER A 182 4.55 7.21 -0.12
N ARG A 183 5.02 8.28 0.54
CA ARG A 183 6.45 8.53 0.74
C ARG A 183 6.95 7.58 1.81
N VAL A 184 8.07 6.91 1.56
CA VAL A 184 8.75 6.11 2.58
C VAL A 184 10.09 6.76 2.87
N LEU A 185 10.24 7.36 4.05
CA LEU A 185 11.54 7.78 4.55
C LEU A 185 12.17 6.60 5.27
N SER A 186 13.38 6.25 4.87
CA SER A 186 14.07 5.06 5.34
C SER A 186 15.40 5.43 5.95
N LYS A 187 15.68 4.94 7.17
CA LYS A 187 16.98 5.07 7.83
C LYS A 187 17.59 3.70 8.06
N TYR A 188 18.82 3.53 7.57
CA TYR A 188 19.57 2.28 7.60
C TYR A 188 20.99 2.52 8.12
N LEU A 189 21.56 1.51 8.79
CA LEU A 189 23.00 1.40 9.04
C LEU A 189 23.65 0.84 7.78
N VAL A 190 24.72 1.47 7.31
CA VAL A 190 25.59 0.98 6.23
C VAL A 190 26.51 -0.07 6.82
N VAL A 191 26.19 -1.34 6.58
CA VAL A 191 26.98 -2.49 7.05
C VAL A 191 28.22 -2.67 6.20
N GLU A 192 28.06 -2.54 4.88
CA GLU A 192 29.13 -2.74 3.92
C GLU A 192 28.85 -1.91 2.65
N ASN A 193 29.86 -1.18 2.19
CA ASN A 193 29.79 -0.42 0.93
C ASN A 193 30.19 -1.34 -0.23
N ILE A 194 29.31 -1.47 -1.23
CA ILE A 194 29.56 -2.25 -2.46
C ILE A 194 29.98 -1.31 -3.60
N TYR A 195 29.39 -0.12 -3.68
CA TYR A 195 29.73 0.90 -4.67
C TYR A 195 29.44 2.31 -4.15
N GLY A 196 30.23 3.30 -4.61
CA GLY A 196 30.02 4.72 -4.31
C GLY A 196 30.59 5.21 -2.97
N ASP A 197 31.03 4.30 -2.09
CA ASP A 197 31.75 4.57 -0.84
C ASP A 197 31.07 5.66 0.04
N PHE A 198 29.89 5.34 0.55
CA PHE A 198 29.16 6.25 1.42
C PHE A 198 29.86 6.37 2.78
N LYS A 199 30.25 7.59 3.13
CA LYS A 199 31.19 7.87 4.23
C LYS A 199 30.62 7.77 5.64
N LYS A 200 29.30 7.83 5.79
CA LYS A 200 28.64 7.75 7.10
C LYS A 200 28.21 6.32 7.37
N ASP A 201 28.19 5.97 8.65
CA ASP A 201 27.68 4.70 9.15
C ASP A 201 26.16 4.56 8.96
N THR A 202 25.45 5.67 8.80
CA THR A 202 23.99 5.70 8.67
C THR A 202 23.57 6.54 7.48
N ILE A 203 22.62 6.01 6.72
CA ILE A 203 22.07 6.65 5.54
C ILE A 203 20.56 6.80 5.69
N GLN A 204 20.06 7.96 5.29
CA GLN A 204 18.64 8.24 5.22
C GLN A 204 18.29 8.61 3.78
N PHE A 205 17.29 7.93 3.22
CA PHE A 205 16.86 8.14 1.84
C PHE A 205 15.35 8.06 1.74
N THR A 206 14.80 8.64 0.67
CA THR A 206 13.37 8.56 0.37
C THR A 206 13.11 7.53 -0.72
N THR A 207 12.04 6.76 -0.56
CA THR A 207 11.46 5.93 -1.62
C THR A 207 10.07 6.42 -1.94
N TYR A 208 9.76 6.29 -3.22
CA TYR A 208 8.61 6.82 -3.90
C TYR A 208 8.12 5.70 -4.82
N PRO A 209 6.85 5.27 -4.73
CA PRO A 209 6.48 4.03 -4.01
C PRO A 209 7.39 2.82 -4.20
N THR A 210 7.23 1.87 -3.29
CA THR A 210 7.94 0.59 -3.24
C THR A 210 7.27 -0.57 -3.97
N HIS A 211 6.06 -0.44 -4.52
CA HIS A 211 5.29 -1.62 -4.91
C HIS A 211 4.86 -1.62 -6.37
N SER A 212 5.43 -2.55 -7.14
CA SER A 212 4.59 -3.29 -8.08
C SER A 212 3.62 -4.08 -7.21
N SER A 213 2.32 -4.03 -7.47
CA SER A 213 1.47 -5.16 -7.05
C SER A 213 2.25 -6.43 -7.42
N PRO A 214 2.45 -7.39 -6.50
CA PRO A 214 3.04 -8.66 -6.90
C PRO A 214 2.30 -9.13 -8.16
N ILE A 215 3.03 -9.67 -9.13
CA ILE A 215 2.37 -10.53 -10.11
C ILE A 215 1.61 -11.53 -9.24
N GLN A 216 0.28 -11.55 -9.35
CA GLN A 216 -0.55 -12.35 -8.46
C GLN A 216 -0.11 -13.81 -8.60
N GLN A 217 0.66 -14.28 -7.63
CA GLN A 217 0.98 -15.67 -7.46
C GLN A 217 0.18 -16.11 -6.24
N ASN A 218 -0.58 -17.19 -6.37
CA ASN A 218 -1.35 -17.72 -5.23
C ASN A 218 -0.44 -18.12 -4.05
N TYR A 219 0.88 -18.29 -4.27
CA TYR A 219 1.86 -18.48 -3.22
C TYR A 219 3.18 -17.77 -3.57
N SER A 220 3.56 -16.75 -2.79
CA SER A 220 4.89 -16.13 -2.79
C SER A 220 5.35 -15.92 -1.34
N PRO A 221 6.31 -16.71 -0.85
CA PRO A 221 6.76 -16.59 0.54
C PRO A 221 7.79 -15.48 0.73
N PHE A 222 8.21 -14.82 -0.35
CA PHE A 222 9.11 -13.68 -0.30
C PHE A 222 8.33 -12.37 -0.16
N LYS A 223 8.83 -11.49 0.70
CA LYS A 223 8.27 -10.16 0.92
C LYS A 223 8.53 -9.28 -0.30
N THR A 224 7.63 -8.35 -0.55
CA THR A 224 7.66 -7.52 -1.77
C THR A 224 8.22 -6.12 -1.51
N SER A 225 8.38 -5.74 -0.25
CA SER A 225 9.06 -4.51 0.15
C SER A 225 10.36 -4.78 0.87
N PHE A 226 11.38 -3.98 0.56
CA PHE A 226 12.63 -3.95 1.33
C PHE A 226 12.39 -3.54 2.80
N THR A 227 11.31 -2.80 3.09
CA THR A 227 10.96 -2.37 4.46
C THR A 227 10.61 -3.55 5.38
N GLU A 228 10.24 -4.69 4.80
CA GLU A 228 9.87 -5.90 5.53
C GLU A 228 11.09 -6.76 5.90
N TYR A 229 12.26 -6.47 5.33
CA TYR A 229 13.51 -7.17 5.61
C TYR A 229 14.40 -6.38 6.57
N ASP A 230 15.25 -7.08 7.31
CA ASP A 230 16.20 -6.45 8.23
C ASP A 230 17.48 -6.03 7.53
N TYR A 231 17.93 -6.82 6.55
CA TYR A 231 19.11 -6.54 5.74
C TYR A 231 18.76 -6.61 4.26
N CYS A 232 19.14 -5.57 3.52
CA CYS A 232 18.97 -5.50 2.07
C CYS A 232 20.22 -4.94 1.40
N LEU A 233 20.52 -5.41 0.20
CA LEU A 233 21.31 -4.69 -0.78
C LEU A 233 20.42 -3.59 -1.38
N LEU A 234 20.81 -2.34 -1.16
CA LEU A 234 20.06 -1.16 -1.54
C LEU A 234 20.85 -0.33 -2.54
N TYR A 235 20.11 0.32 -3.45
CA TYR A 235 20.64 1.12 -4.55
C TYR A 235 20.05 2.53 -4.43
N VAL A 236 20.87 3.51 -4.08
CA VAL A 236 20.44 4.87 -3.73
C VAL A 236 21.15 5.88 -4.61
N LEU A 237 20.38 6.72 -5.27
CA LEU A 237 20.84 7.80 -6.14
C LEU A 237 20.87 9.13 -5.40
N GLU A 238 21.80 10.01 -5.80
CA GLU A 238 21.90 11.38 -5.28
C GLU A 238 21.45 12.41 -6.32
N TYR A 239 20.38 13.14 -6.01
CA TYR A 239 19.82 14.22 -6.81
C TYR A 239 19.96 15.55 -6.05
N LYS A 240 20.93 16.39 -6.43
CA LYS A 240 21.21 17.68 -5.76
C LYS A 240 21.29 17.58 -4.22
N GLY A 241 21.92 16.52 -3.72
CA GLY A 241 22.06 16.24 -2.29
C GLY A 241 20.90 15.47 -1.65
N GLU A 242 19.80 15.24 -2.38
CA GLU A 242 18.72 14.34 -1.93
C GLU A 242 19.03 12.89 -2.29
N LEU A 243 18.83 12.00 -1.33
CA LEU A 243 19.06 10.57 -1.50
C LEU A 243 17.74 9.85 -1.78
N ILE A 244 17.68 9.19 -2.94
CA ILE A 244 16.47 8.54 -3.43
C ILE A 244 16.79 7.10 -3.82
N GLN A 245 16.07 6.15 -3.26
CA GLN A 245 16.26 4.73 -3.60
C GLN A 245 15.67 4.44 -4.97
N THR A 246 16.36 3.63 -5.78
CA THR A 246 15.90 3.30 -7.13
C THR A 246 14.65 2.45 -7.08
N GLY A 247 13.55 2.98 -7.64
CA GLY A 247 12.26 2.29 -7.67
C GLY A 247 12.39 0.84 -8.11
N TYR A 248 11.76 -0.05 -7.34
CA TYR A 248 11.69 -1.49 -7.58
C TYR A 248 13.00 -2.28 -7.51
N VAL A 249 14.16 -1.70 -7.21
CA VAL A 249 15.42 -2.47 -7.17
C VAL A 249 15.94 -2.61 -5.74
N PHE A 250 15.85 -3.82 -5.19
CA PHE A 250 16.54 -4.23 -3.96
C PHE A 250 16.71 -5.74 -3.97
N ASP A 251 17.64 -6.23 -3.15
CA ASP A 251 17.80 -7.66 -2.89
C ASP A 251 17.83 -7.89 -1.37
N ASP A 252 17.02 -8.79 -0.83
CA ASP A 252 17.15 -9.23 0.56
C ASP A 252 18.38 -10.13 0.68
N VAL A 253 19.20 -9.87 1.70
CA VAL A 253 20.51 -10.53 1.85
C VAL A 253 20.67 -11.14 3.23
N TYR A 254 21.35 -12.28 3.26
CA TYR A 254 21.57 -13.07 4.46
C TYR A 254 23.05 -13.42 4.57
N MET A 255 23.54 -13.48 5.80
CA MET A 255 24.91 -13.88 6.09
C MET A 255 25.10 -15.38 5.82
N THR A 256 26.18 -15.72 5.16
CA THR A 256 26.60 -17.11 4.89
C THR A 256 27.62 -17.57 5.93
N LYS A 257 27.79 -18.90 6.05
CA LYS A 257 28.77 -19.51 6.97
C LYS A 257 30.21 -19.11 6.63
N GLU A 258 30.45 -18.70 5.39
CA GLU A 258 31.74 -18.18 4.89
C GLU A 258 31.96 -16.69 5.23
N GLY A 259 31.02 -16.04 5.93
CA GLY A 259 31.14 -14.63 6.32
C GLY A 259 30.86 -13.65 5.18
N LYS A 260 30.15 -14.08 4.13
CA LYS A 260 29.72 -13.24 3.01
C LYS A 260 28.23 -12.99 3.04
N TRP A 261 27.75 -12.05 2.24
CA TRP A 261 26.32 -11.79 2.05
C TRP A 261 25.81 -12.35 0.72
N ALA A 262 24.64 -12.97 0.75
CA ALA A 262 24.00 -13.52 -0.45
C ALA A 262 22.48 -13.37 -0.39
N SER A 263 21.84 -13.30 -1.56
CA SER A 263 20.39 -13.38 -1.70
C SER A 263 19.99 -14.78 -2.20
N PRO A 264 18.95 -15.41 -1.63
CA PRO A 264 18.48 -16.71 -2.11
C PRO A 264 17.81 -16.56 -3.48
N LEU A 265 17.90 -17.61 -4.29
CA LEU A 265 17.22 -17.67 -5.58
C LEU A 265 15.70 -17.52 -5.36
N LYS A 266 15.11 -16.57 -6.09
CA LYS A 266 13.68 -16.28 -6.02
C LYS A 266 12.90 -17.16 -6.99
N PRO A 267 11.63 -17.49 -6.69
CA PRO A 267 10.78 -18.23 -7.61
C PRO A 267 10.56 -17.43 -8.89
N LYS A 268 10.22 -18.15 -9.96
CA LYS A 268 9.87 -17.54 -11.24
C LYS A 268 8.69 -16.57 -11.08
N GLY A 269 8.68 -15.49 -11.86
CA GLY A 269 7.56 -14.56 -11.94
C GLY A 269 7.44 -13.54 -10.80
N LEU A 270 8.46 -13.31 -9.97
CA LEU A 270 8.52 -12.09 -9.14
C LEU A 270 9.25 -10.97 -9.90
N TYR A 271 8.89 -9.72 -9.61
CA TYR A 271 9.40 -8.54 -10.33
C TYR A 271 10.93 -8.44 -10.29
N ASN A 272 11.56 -8.86 -9.18
CA ASN A 272 13.00 -8.81 -8.96
C ASN A 272 13.72 -10.15 -9.16
N THR A 273 13.04 -11.18 -9.69
CA THR A 273 13.66 -12.49 -9.90
C THR A 273 14.74 -12.44 -10.96
N ILE A 274 15.92 -12.94 -10.62
CA ILE A 274 17.02 -13.18 -11.55
C ILE A 274 16.76 -14.53 -12.22
N SER A 275 16.77 -14.56 -13.55
CA SER A 275 16.62 -15.81 -14.30
C SER A 275 17.87 -16.68 -14.13
N ALA A 276 17.68 -17.88 -13.58
CA ALA A 276 18.75 -18.88 -13.43
C ALA A 276 19.32 -19.35 -14.79
N ASP A 277 18.56 -19.21 -15.87
CA ASP A 277 19.00 -19.55 -17.23
C ASP A 277 20.03 -18.55 -17.78
N LEU A 278 19.95 -17.29 -17.34
CA LEU A 278 20.87 -16.21 -17.74
C LEU A 278 22.07 -16.11 -16.80
N PHE A 279 21.83 -16.28 -15.51
CA PHE A 279 22.85 -16.17 -14.47
C PHE A 279 22.78 -17.41 -13.59
N LYS A 280 23.79 -18.28 -13.69
CA LYS A 280 23.80 -19.53 -12.93
C LYS A 280 23.93 -19.25 -11.42
N PRO A 281 22.95 -19.66 -10.59
CA PRO A 281 23.04 -19.49 -9.15
C PRO A 281 24.10 -20.44 -8.57
N LYS A 282 24.67 -20.04 -7.44
CA LYS A 282 25.67 -20.82 -6.70
C LYS A 282 25.00 -21.47 -5.50
N LYS A 283 25.50 -22.62 -5.06
CA LYS A 283 25.10 -23.20 -3.78
C LYS A 283 25.61 -22.31 -2.65
N ILE A 284 24.74 -21.93 -1.73
CA ILE A 284 25.03 -21.00 -0.64
C ILE A 284 24.74 -21.68 0.70
N ASN A 285 25.72 -21.64 1.60
CA ASN A 285 25.54 -22.13 2.97
C ASN A 285 25.10 -20.98 3.88
N PHE A 286 23.81 -20.66 3.89
CA PHE A 286 23.28 -19.65 4.79
C PHE A 286 23.49 -20.03 6.27
N ILE A 287 23.77 -19.05 7.14
CA ILE A 287 23.85 -19.29 8.60
C ILE A 287 22.49 -19.76 9.12
N THR A 288 21.43 -19.06 8.72
CA THR A 288 20.04 -19.44 8.96
C THR A 288 19.46 -20.04 7.69
N PRO A 289 18.98 -21.29 7.70
CA PRO A 289 18.33 -21.89 6.54
C PRO A 289 17.18 -21.03 6.02
N ILE A 290 17.08 -20.89 4.70
CA ILE A 290 15.99 -20.17 4.04
C ILE A 290 14.88 -21.19 3.76
N GLU A 291 13.90 -21.23 4.66
CA GLU A 291 12.82 -22.23 4.65
C GLU A 291 11.45 -21.57 4.65
N PHE A 292 10.53 -22.14 3.87
CA PHE A 292 9.14 -21.70 3.79
C PHE A 292 8.19 -22.88 3.89
N GLU A 293 7.23 -22.80 4.79
CA GLU A 293 6.15 -23.79 4.87
C GLU A 293 5.07 -23.50 3.83
N PHE A 294 4.40 -24.54 3.33
CA PHE A 294 3.29 -24.42 2.40
C PHE A 294 2.20 -25.48 2.66
N GLU A 295 0.98 -25.21 2.19
CA GLU A 295 -0.12 -26.18 2.19
C GLU A 295 -0.17 -26.98 0.88
N ASP A 296 -0.58 -28.25 0.95
CA ASP A 296 -0.63 -29.17 -0.21
C ASP A 296 -1.40 -28.63 -1.42
N VAL A 297 -2.40 -27.76 -1.17
CA VAL A 297 -3.15 -27.04 -2.20
C VAL A 297 -2.25 -26.24 -3.15
N PHE A 298 -1.11 -25.75 -2.67
CA PHE A 298 -0.15 -24.97 -3.47
C PHE A 298 0.94 -25.82 -4.12
N PHE A 299 1.00 -27.13 -3.87
CA PHE A 299 2.12 -27.99 -4.28
C PHE A 299 2.41 -27.94 -5.78
N LYS A 300 1.36 -27.93 -6.62
CA LYS A 300 1.52 -27.82 -8.09
C LYS A 300 2.23 -26.51 -8.48
N GLN A 301 1.76 -25.38 -7.95
CA GLN A 301 2.36 -24.08 -8.24
C GLN A 301 3.79 -23.98 -7.70
N ILE A 302 4.05 -24.57 -6.54
CA ILE A 302 5.40 -24.60 -5.95
C ILE A 302 6.37 -25.32 -6.87
N LYS A 303 5.99 -26.48 -7.42
CA LYS A 303 6.83 -27.20 -8.41
C LYS A 303 7.09 -26.40 -9.69
N GLU A 304 6.12 -25.60 -10.14
CA GLU A 304 6.28 -24.75 -11.32
C GLU A 304 7.22 -23.55 -11.06
N ASN A 305 7.14 -22.98 -9.86
CA ASN A 305 7.81 -21.73 -9.52
C ASN A 305 9.19 -21.89 -8.86
N PHE A 306 9.42 -23.02 -8.17
CA PHE A 306 10.65 -23.37 -7.48
C PHE A 306 11.30 -24.58 -8.17
N PRO A 307 12.34 -24.38 -9.01
CA PRO A 307 13.01 -25.47 -9.70
C PRO A 307 13.67 -26.44 -8.71
N GLU A 308 13.44 -27.75 -8.88
CA GLU A 308 14.01 -28.80 -8.01
C GLU A 308 15.55 -28.84 -8.05
N ASP A 309 16.18 -28.37 -9.14
CA ASP A 309 17.64 -28.23 -9.27
C ASP A 309 18.25 -27.30 -8.20
N TYR A 310 17.46 -26.36 -7.69
CA TYR A 310 17.90 -25.28 -6.81
C TYR A 310 17.18 -25.25 -5.46
N THR A 311 16.17 -26.10 -5.29
CA THR A 311 15.29 -26.10 -4.11
C THR A 311 14.95 -27.51 -3.69
N LYS A 312 14.86 -27.72 -2.38
CA LYS A 312 14.36 -28.98 -1.80
C LYS A 312 12.93 -28.78 -1.35
N ILE A 313 12.03 -29.65 -1.80
CA ILE A 313 10.62 -29.62 -1.46
C ILE A 313 10.28 -30.94 -0.79
N SER A 314 10.05 -30.92 0.53
CA SER A 314 9.69 -32.10 1.32
C SER A 314 8.91 -31.70 2.57
N ASP A 315 8.01 -32.57 3.04
CA ASP A 315 7.29 -32.42 4.32
C ASP A 315 6.60 -31.05 4.51
N GLY A 316 5.96 -30.53 3.47
CA GLY A 316 5.29 -29.23 3.51
C GLY A 316 6.25 -28.03 3.63
N LYS A 317 7.53 -28.22 3.32
CA LYS A 317 8.56 -27.17 3.36
C LYS A 317 9.34 -27.05 2.06
N ILE A 318 9.72 -25.82 1.73
CA ILE A 318 10.65 -25.46 0.67
C ILE A 318 11.92 -24.95 1.33
N THR A 319 13.06 -25.56 1.02
CA THR A 319 14.39 -25.08 1.44
C THR A 319 15.14 -24.56 0.21
N VAL A 320 15.59 -23.30 0.27
CA VAL A 320 16.36 -22.67 -0.80
C VAL A 320 17.85 -22.73 -0.46
N GLU A 321 18.61 -23.51 -1.23
CA GLU A 321 20.05 -23.74 -1.02
C GLU A 321 20.95 -23.01 -2.03
N TYR A 322 20.34 -22.32 -2.99
CA TYR A 322 21.03 -21.63 -4.07
C TYR A 322 20.70 -20.14 -4.09
N GLY A 323 21.61 -19.34 -4.64
CA GLY A 323 21.47 -17.90 -4.71
C GLY A 323 22.64 -17.21 -5.37
N TYR A 324 22.81 -15.94 -5.06
CA TYR A 324 23.85 -15.08 -5.62
C TYR A 324 24.51 -14.29 -4.49
N TYR A 325 25.84 -14.23 -4.49
CA TYR A 325 26.58 -13.34 -3.59
C TYR A 325 26.37 -11.88 -4.01
N VAL A 326 26.53 -10.96 -3.06
CA VAL A 326 26.25 -9.53 -3.28
C VAL A 326 27.05 -8.92 -4.43
N GLU A 327 28.29 -9.34 -4.63
CA GLU A 327 29.12 -8.88 -5.73
C GLU A 327 28.55 -9.32 -7.08
N ASP A 328 28.11 -10.59 -7.18
CA ASP A 328 27.45 -11.11 -8.38
C ASP A 328 26.11 -10.38 -8.61
N LEU A 329 25.32 -10.12 -7.55
CA LEU A 329 24.06 -9.38 -7.64
C LEU A 329 24.27 -7.99 -8.23
N PHE A 330 25.29 -7.27 -7.79
CA PHE A 330 25.59 -5.94 -8.32
C PHE A 330 25.94 -6.00 -9.82
N GLU A 331 26.79 -6.95 -10.25
CA GLU A 331 27.09 -7.17 -11.68
C GLU A 331 25.83 -7.48 -12.50
N ILE A 332 24.96 -8.34 -11.98
CA ILE A 332 23.68 -8.69 -12.62
C ILE A 332 22.81 -7.44 -12.77
N ARG A 333 22.64 -6.65 -11.69
CA ARG A 333 21.81 -5.43 -11.73
C ARG A 333 22.39 -4.36 -12.67
N LYS A 334 23.73 -4.25 -12.79
CA LYS A 334 24.40 -3.39 -13.79
C LYS A 334 24.02 -3.75 -15.21
N SER A 335 24.01 -5.04 -15.55
CA SER A 335 23.63 -5.49 -16.90
C SER A 335 22.13 -5.29 -17.21
N GLY A 336 21.29 -5.14 -16.17
CA GLY A 336 19.85 -4.98 -16.26
C GLY A 336 19.36 -3.60 -15.80
N LEU A 337 18.69 -3.56 -14.64
CA LEU A 337 17.92 -2.40 -14.16
C LEU A 337 18.77 -1.14 -13.88
N LEU A 338 20.07 -1.29 -13.61
CA LEU A 338 20.98 -0.17 -13.38
C LEU A 338 21.68 0.32 -14.66
N LYS A 339 21.47 -0.32 -15.81
CA LYS A 339 22.12 0.05 -17.09
C LYS A 339 21.87 1.51 -17.48
N GLN A 340 20.70 2.04 -17.14
CA GLN A 340 20.38 3.47 -17.35
C GLN A 340 21.28 4.44 -16.57
N TYR A 341 22.02 3.94 -15.58
CA TYR A 341 22.97 4.68 -14.76
C TYR A 341 24.43 4.36 -15.09
N ASP A 342 24.72 3.73 -16.24
CA ASP A 342 26.09 3.39 -16.66
C ASP A 342 27.05 4.58 -16.66
N TYR A 343 26.56 5.79 -16.94
CA TYR A 343 27.36 7.02 -16.88
C TYR A 343 27.80 7.41 -15.45
N LEU A 344 27.18 6.86 -14.41
CA LEU A 344 27.66 7.00 -13.03
C LEU A 344 28.67 5.91 -12.70
N ILE A 345 28.50 4.72 -13.29
CA ILE A 345 29.24 3.51 -12.94
C ILE A 345 30.59 3.46 -13.66
N ASN A 346 30.62 3.83 -14.94
CA ASN A 346 31.78 3.68 -15.82
C ASN A 346 32.63 4.96 -15.94
N ASN A 347 32.12 6.13 -15.57
CA ASN A 347 32.86 7.40 -15.63
C ASN A 347 33.79 7.65 -14.43
N ASN A 348 33.86 6.72 -13.47
CA ASN A 348 34.77 6.76 -12.33
C ASN A 348 36.07 5.94 -12.57
N LYS A 349 36.45 5.72 -13.83
CA LYS A 349 37.74 5.12 -14.20
C LYS A 349 38.73 6.17 -14.66
#